data_AF-A0A925HTR1-F1
#
_entry.id   AF-A0A925HTR1-F1
#
_cell.length_a   1.000
_cell.length_b   1.000
_cell.length_c   1.000
_cell.angle_alpha   90.00
_cell.angle_beta   90.00
_cell.angle_gamma   90.00
#
_symmetry.space_group_name_H-M   'P 1'
#
loop_
_entity.id
_entity.type
_entity.pdbx_description
1 polymer ?
#
loop_
_entity_poly.entity_id
_entity_poly.type
_entity_poly.pdbx_seq_one_letter_code
_entity_poly.pdbx_strand_id
1 'polypeptide(L)'
;MRAARLVSVCTAVAIVTSACGGEKKAASTVPPAAATAVIETTTARPQDSIPEERPDTIRVTPPDSATMMLALLPVPREAALDSEAAALAERTVFLPLTQRWYMARVVDSVLAMDIGRIDGGVGTTDAARAAFARMVAARSPIQRGMPLTVHTRAGAMATRVTDFRLTGRRIVALLDAPPPDSTERAVPVEWRGAPPLPLRSTKVGACDAGDSIAIAAAIAKYPVAPRKAVSVLHGCFGDFRAMLTIRPLDISPDSVERVVLVRADGTTRSGKLRDLSYPLHDLRSVLDIDGDGVNEIVVRSFRMSMDTWAALRMTDSISFTRFASGFTVEYR
;
A
#
# COMPACT_ATOMS: atom_id res chain seq x y z
N MET A 1 37.96 -37.87 -16.92
CA MET A 1 37.55 -38.95 -15.98
C MET A 1 38.62 -39.14 -14.93
N ARG A 2 38.40 -38.68 -13.69
CA ARG A 2 39.09 -39.15 -12.47
C ARG A 2 38.29 -38.65 -11.28
N ALA A 3 37.69 -39.59 -10.57
CA ALA A 3 36.87 -39.39 -9.39
C ALA A 3 37.76 -39.23 -8.16
N ALA A 4 37.37 -38.37 -7.23
CA ALA A 4 37.84 -38.41 -5.85
C ALA A 4 36.63 -38.20 -4.93
N ARG A 5 36.20 -39.31 -4.33
CA ARG A 5 35.25 -39.36 -3.22
C ARG A 5 35.97 -38.87 -1.96
N LEU A 6 35.31 -38.06 -1.15
CA LEU A 6 35.64 -37.94 0.27
C LEU A 6 34.39 -38.16 1.12
N VAL A 7 34.63 -38.89 2.21
CA VAL A 7 33.70 -39.62 3.05
C VAL A 7 33.63 -38.92 4.40
N SER A 8 32.40 -38.83 4.93
CA SER A 8 31.96 -38.88 6.34
C SER A 8 32.57 -37.93 7.38
N VAL A 9 31.72 -37.37 8.25
CA VAL A 9 31.61 -37.80 9.65
C VAL A 9 30.37 -37.10 10.26
N CYS A 10 29.42 -37.91 10.72
CA CYS A 10 28.33 -37.50 11.60
C CYS A 10 28.85 -37.37 13.03
N THR A 11 28.42 -36.34 13.77
CA THR A 11 28.55 -36.30 15.23
C THR A 11 27.23 -35.85 15.81
N ALA A 12 26.50 -36.81 16.40
CA ALA A 12 25.36 -36.56 17.26
C ALA A 12 25.87 -36.45 18.71
N VAL A 13 25.44 -35.41 19.42
CA VAL A 13 25.65 -35.30 20.87
C VAL A 13 24.27 -35.27 21.52
N ALA A 14 23.97 -36.33 22.26
CA ALA A 14 22.86 -36.40 23.21
C ALA A 14 23.39 -36.02 24.59
N ILE A 15 22.64 -35.22 25.35
CA ILE A 15 22.87 -35.00 26.77
C ILE A 15 21.56 -35.29 27.52
N VAL A 16 21.68 -36.16 28.50
CA VAL A 16 20.61 -36.79 29.29
C VAL A 16 20.72 -36.33 30.76
N THR A 17 19.57 -35.89 31.30
CA THR A 17 19.02 -35.90 32.68
C THR A 17 19.88 -35.87 33.95
N SER A 18 19.43 -35.08 34.94
CA SER A 18 19.07 -35.45 36.34
C SER A 18 18.65 -34.15 37.08
N ALA A 19 17.47 -33.98 37.70
CA ALA A 19 16.77 -34.67 38.80
C ALA A 19 17.41 -34.45 40.20
N CYS A 20 16.73 -33.65 41.05
CA CYS A 20 16.23 -34.02 42.40
C CYS A 20 16.26 -32.90 43.46
N GLY A 21 15.13 -32.81 44.21
CA GLY A 21 15.05 -32.45 45.63
C GLY A 21 14.72 -30.98 45.94
N GLY A 22 13.71 -30.62 46.75
CA GLY A 22 12.75 -31.37 47.55
C GLY A 22 12.25 -30.51 48.72
N GLU A 23 10.94 -30.62 49.02
CA GLU A 23 10.28 -30.47 50.35
C GLU A 23 10.32 -29.10 51.07
N LYS A 24 9.37 -28.60 51.87
CA LYS A 24 8.14 -28.97 52.62
C LYS A 24 7.52 -27.60 53.04
N LYS A 25 6.26 -27.33 53.37
CA LYS A 25 5.30 -27.99 54.30
C LYS A 25 3.97 -27.20 54.27
N ALA A 26 2.86 -27.93 54.37
CA ALA A 26 1.58 -27.74 55.12
C ALA A 26 1.14 -26.33 55.58
N ALA A 27 -0.14 -25.99 55.81
CA ALA A 27 -1.49 -26.50 55.53
C ALA A 27 -2.41 -25.52 56.32
N SER A 28 -3.58 -25.12 55.82
CA SER A 28 -4.76 -24.92 56.68
C SER A 28 -6.06 -24.77 55.87
N THR A 29 -7.01 -25.59 56.31
CA THR A 29 -8.41 -25.89 55.96
C THR A 29 -9.33 -24.70 56.39
N VAL A 30 -10.25 -24.16 55.54
CA VAL A 30 -11.72 -24.48 55.42
C VAL A 30 -12.63 -23.56 56.29
N PRO A 31 -13.91 -23.24 55.97
CA PRO A 31 -14.61 -22.85 54.72
C PRO A 31 -15.73 -21.76 55.00
N PRO A 32 -16.95 -21.71 54.37
CA PRO A 32 -17.49 -20.48 53.77
C PRO A 32 -18.74 -19.88 54.46
N ALA A 33 -19.18 -18.70 54.02
CA ALA A 33 -20.56 -18.23 54.25
C ALA A 33 -21.04 -17.32 53.11
N ALA A 34 -22.25 -17.61 52.64
CA ALA A 34 -23.02 -16.85 51.67
C ALA A 34 -23.61 -15.56 52.29
N ALA A 35 -23.81 -14.52 51.47
CA ALA A 35 -24.73 -13.44 51.79
C ALA A 35 -25.43 -12.91 50.54
N THR A 36 -26.75 -12.90 50.65
CA THR A 36 -27.80 -12.41 49.77
C THR A 36 -28.03 -10.91 49.97
N ALA A 37 -28.40 -10.17 48.91
CA ALA A 37 -29.23 -8.94 48.95
C ALA A 37 -29.56 -8.57 47.49
N VAL A 38 -30.79 -8.73 46.98
CA VAL A 38 -32.05 -7.98 47.20
C VAL A 38 -31.99 -6.52 46.75
N ILE A 39 -33.00 -6.21 45.92
CA ILE A 39 -33.25 -5.06 45.05
C ILE A 39 -33.75 -3.84 45.85
N GLU A 40 -33.29 -2.64 45.51
CA GLU A 40 -34.06 -1.40 45.72
C GLU A 40 -34.19 -0.60 44.42
N THR A 41 -35.44 -0.32 44.07
CA THR A 41 -35.91 0.46 42.94
C THR A 41 -36.12 1.89 43.40
N THR A 42 -35.35 2.86 42.88
CA THR A 42 -35.61 4.28 43.15
C THR A 42 -35.42 5.14 41.89
N THR A 43 -36.57 5.45 41.28
CA THR A 43 -36.94 6.66 40.52
C THR A 43 -36.03 7.18 39.39
N ALA A 44 -36.59 7.11 38.19
CA ALA A 44 -36.18 7.77 36.97
C ALA A 44 -35.91 9.28 37.15
N ARG A 45 -34.76 9.71 36.64
CA ARG A 45 -34.42 11.11 36.37
C ARG A 45 -34.61 11.34 34.87
N PRO A 46 -35.15 12.48 34.41
CA PRO A 46 -35.31 12.74 32.98
C PRO A 46 -33.90 12.86 32.37
N GLN A 47 -33.55 11.95 31.45
CA GLN A 47 -32.41 12.16 30.57
C GLN A 47 -32.81 13.24 29.58
N ASP A 48 -32.27 14.44 29.77
CA ASP A 48 -32.11 15.41 28.70
C ASP A 48 -31.22 14.78 27.63
N SER A 49 -31.86 14.20 26.61
CA SER A 49 -31.19 13.76 25.39
C SER A 49 -30.91 14.97 24.52
N ILE A 50 -29.78 15.63 24.77
CA ILE A 50 -29.12 16.42 23.74
C ILE A 50 -28.58 15.40 22.72
N PRO A 51 -28.93 15.50 21.42
CA PRO A 51 -28.35 14.63 20.41
C PRO A 51 -26.84 14.90 20.39
N GLU A 52 -26.06 13.98 20.93
CA GLU A 52 -24.62 13.91 20.70
C GLU A 52 -24.45 13.47 19.25
N GLU A 53 -24.55 14.44 18.34
CA GLU A 53 -24.25 14.28 16.93
C GLU A 53 -22.75 14.04 16.79
N ARG A 54 -22.36 12.78 16.98
CA ARG A 54 -21.02 12.28 16.74
C ARG A 54 -20.70 12.52 15.26
N PRO A 55 -19.65 13.28 14.89
CA PRO A 55 -19.29 13.54 13.50
C PRO A 55 -18.72 12.31 12.76
N ASP A 56 -18.81 11.11 13.36
CA ASP A 56 -18.14 9.90 12.91
C ASP A 56 -18.83 9.18 11.72
N THR A 57 -19.80 9.82 11.07
CA THR A 57 -20.40 9.27 9.84
C THR A 57 -20.46 10.30 8.71
N ILE A 58 -19.33 10.97 8.46
CA ILE A 58 -19.11 11.51 7.11
C ILE A 58 -19.06 10.29 6.18
N ARG A 59 -20.13 10.06 5.43
CA ARG A 59 -20.12 9.16 4.27
C ARG A 59 -19.15 9.77 3.26
N VAL A 60 -17.87 9.43 3.40
CA VAL A 60 -16.87 9.76 2.38
C VAL A 60 -17.28 8.95 1.15
N THR A 61 -17.84 9.64 0.16
CA THR A 61 -18.04 9.03 -1.16
C THR A 61 -16.68 8.54 -1.61
N PRO A 62 -16.54 7.27 -2.06
CA PRO A 62 -15.28 6.79 -2.57
C PRO A 62 -14.78 7.79 -3.61
N PRO A 63 -13.52 8.26 -3.52
CA PRO A 63 -12.99 9.16 -4.53
C PRO A 63 -13.23 8.54 -5.90
N ASP A 64 -13.75 9.34 -6.84
CA ASP A 64 -14.00 8.85 -8.18
C ASP A 64 -12.69 8.31 -8.77
N SER A 65 -12.80 7.36 -9.69
CA SER A 65 -11.64 6.67 -10.24
C SER A 65 -10.65 7.63 -10.91
N ALA A 66 -11.09 8.77 -11.46
CA ALA A 66 -10.22 9.78 -12.04
C ALA A 66 -9.45 10.60 -10.99
N THR A 67 -10.07 10.91 -9.86
CA THR A 67 -9.44 11.58 -8.71
C THR A 67 -8.41 10.68 -8.03
N MET A 68 -8.75 9.40 -7.85
CA MET A 68 -7.79 8.36 -7.44
C MET A 68 -6.64 8.23 -8.44
N MET A 69 -6.91 8.45 -9.72
CA MET A 69 -5.91 8.33 -10.77
C MET A 69 -4.90 9.46 -10.82
N LEU A 70 -5.36 10.71 -10.74
CA LEU A 70 -4.47 11.86 -10.58
C LEU A 70 -3.57 11.73 -9.36
N ALA A 71 -4.05 11.04 -8.31
CA ALA A 71 -3.28 10.70 -7.12
C ALA A 71 -2.09 9.79 -7.44
N LEU A 72 -2.29 8.81 -8.33
CA LEU A 72 -1.34 7.74 -8.63
C LEU A 72 -0.34 8.09 -9.72
N LEU A 73 -0.52 9.20 -10.46
CA LEU A 73 0.41 9.60 -11.50
C LEU A 73 1.79 9.92 -10.85
N PRO A 74 2.91 9.37 -11.34
CA PRO A 74 4.21 9.81 -10.89
C PRO A 74 4.50 11.21 -11.43
N VAL A 75 5.38 11.92 -10.71
CA VAL A 75 5.99 13.16 -11.20
C VAL A 75 6.57 12.92 -12.60
N PRO A 76 6.35 13.82 -13.58
CA PRO A 76 7.02 13.76 -14.87
C PRO A 76 8.51 13.47 -14.70
N ARG A 77 9.02 12.50 -15.45
CA ARG A 77 10.42 12.05 -15.42
C ARG A 77 11.35 13.16 -15.92
N GLU A 78 11.66 14.15 -15.08
CA GLU A 78 12.52 15.26 -15.48
C GLU A 78 14.00 14.85 -15.58
N ALA A 79 14.42 13.77 -14.90
CA ALA A 79 15.79 13.25 -15.00
C ALA A 79 15.80 11.72 -15.15
N ALA A 80 16.63 11.24 -16.09
CA ALA A 80 16.98 9.82 -16.15
C ALA A 80 17.73 9.43 -14.86
N LEU A 81 17.25 8.39 -14.18
CA LEU A 81 17.93 7.83 -13.01
C LEU A 81 19.06 6.91 -13.48
N ASP A 82 20.21 6.96 -12.79
CA ASP A 82 21.22 5.91 -12.94
C ASP A 82 20.69 4.56 -12.42
N SER A 83 21.40 3.47 -12.75
CA SER A 83 20.96 2.11 -12.47
C SER A 83 20.70 1.84 -10.98
N GLU A 84 21.48 2.42 -10.07
CA GLU A 84 21.29 2.26 -8.63
C GLU A 84 20.06 3.00 -8.12
N ALA A 85 19.88 4.27 -8.50
CA ALA A 85 18.72 5.06 -8.12
C ALA A 85 17.43 4.50 -8.75
N ALA A 86 17.50 3.96 -9.97
CA ALA A 86 16.40 3.26 -10.62
C ALA A 86 16.00 2.00 -9.84
N ALA A 87 16.97 1.17 -9.41
CA ALA A 87 16.69 -0.02 -8.60
C ALA A 87 16.08 0.29 -7.22
N LEU A 88 16.38 1.46 -6.65
CA LEU A 88 15.68 1.96 -5.46
C LEU A 88 14.26 2.42 -5.80
N ALA A 89 14.08 3.15 -6.90
CA ALA A 89 12.79 3.65 -7.34
C ALA A 89 11.77 2.53 -7.57
N GLU A 90 12.17 1.41 -8.18
CA GLU A 90 11.31 0.23 -8.40
C GLU A 90 10.77 -0.41 -7.11
N ARG A 91 11.42 -0.15 -5.97
CA ARG A 91 11.02 -0.64 -4.64
C ARG A 91 10.45 0.46 -3.76
N THR A 92 10.38 1.68 -4.28
CA THR A 92 9.91 2.86 -3.56
C THR A 92 8.46 3.12 -3.89
N VAL A 93 7.72 3.51 -2.87
CA VAL A 93 6.32 3.84 -2.93
C VAL A 93 6.15 5.19 -2.25
N PHE A 94 5.89 6.24 -3.04
CA PHE A 94 5.53 7.55 -2.50
C PHE A 94 4.03 7.66 -2.24
N LEU A 95 3.68 8.61 -1.38
CA LEU A 95 2.29 9.02 -1.22
C LEU A 95 1.75 9.65 -2.52
N PRO A 96 0.43 9.61 -2.74
CA PRO A 96 -0.18 10.13 -3.96
C PRO A 96 0.05 11.64 -4.15
N LEU A 97 0.20 12.10 -5.40
CA LEU A 97 0.37 13.53 -5.74
C LEU A 97 -0.84 14.40 -5.36
N THR A 98 -2.04 13.82 -5.30
CA THR A 98 -3.23 14.57 -4.88
C THR A 98 -3.39 14.61 -3.37
N GLN A 99 -2.52 13.93 -2.62
CA GLN A 99 -2.56 14.00 -1.18
C GLN A 99 -2.18 15.41 -0.74
N ARG A 100 -3.14 16.13 -0.17
CA ARG A 100 -2.93 17.47 0.36
C ARG A 100 -2.68 17.48 1.85
N TRP A 101 -3.13 16.45 2.55
CA TRP A 101 -3.04 16.35 4.01
C TRP A 101 -2.14 15.21 4.41
N TYR A 102 -1.17 15.50 5.25
CA TYR A 102 -0.18 14.58 5.77
C TYR A 102 -0.19 14.64 7.30
N MET A 103 0.47 13.67 7.92
CA MET A 103 0.75 13.69 9.35
C MET A 103 2.26 13.84 9.56
N ALA A 104 2.64 14.77 10.42
CA ALA A 104 4.02 14.94 10.87
C ALA A 104 4.16 14.59 12.35
N ARG A 105 5.35 14.14 12.73
CA ARG A 105 5.75 13.81 14.10
C ARG A 105 7.23 14.11 14.32
N VAL A 106 7.65 14.21 15.57
CA VAL A 106 9.08 14.41 15.88
C VAL A 106 9.86 13.12 15.60
N VAL A 107 10.91 13.23 14.81
CA VAL A 107 11.90 12.18 14.52
C VAL A 107 13.28 12.77 14.75
N ASP A 108 14.05 12.20 15.68
CA ASP A 108 15.38 12.71 16.07
C ASP A 108 15.37 14.21 16.37
N SER A 109 14.39 14.67 17.14
CA SER A 109 14.18 16.08 17.54
C SER A 109 13.79 17.04 16.41
N VAL A 110 13.50 16.54 15.20
CA VAL A 110 13.03 17.35 14.06
C VAL A 110 11.61 16.95 13.68
N LEU A 111 10.74 17.91 13.37
CA LEU A 111 9.41 17.60 12.86
C LEU A 111 9.53 16.99 11.45
N ALA A 112 8.98 15.81 11.25
CA ALA A 112 9.10 15.05 10.02
C ALA A 112 7.75 14.48 9.57
N MET A 113 7.47 14.58 8.28
CA MET A 113 6.24 14.17 7.62
C MET A 113 6.47 12.88 6.83
N ASP A 114 5.66 11.84 7.02
CA ASP A 114 5.74 10.62 6.20
C ASP A 114 5.28 10.95 4.77
N ILE A 115 6.12 10.62 3.79
CA ILE A 115 5.87 10.85 2.37
C ILE A 115 5.97 9.57 1.54
N GLY A 116 6.25 8.42 2.16
CA GLY A 116 6.41 7.17 1.45
C GLY A 116 7.19 6.10 2.18
N ARG A 117 7.57 5.08 1.42
CA ARG A 117 8.20 3.86 1.89
C ARG A 117 9.17 3.32 0.84
N ILE A 118 10.22 2.64 1.29
CA ILE A 118 11.05 1.82 0.42
C ILE A 118 11.10 0.38 0.95
N ASP A 119 10.69 -0.56 0.12
CA ASP A 119 10.72 -1.98 0.45
C ASP A 119 12.15 -2.53 0.34
N GLY A 120 12.59 -3.26 1.37
CA GLY A 120 13.97 -3.75 1.49
C GLY A 120 14.98 -2.74 2.04
N GLY A 121 14.58 -1.49 2.28
CA GLY A 121 15.45 -0.46 2.85
C GLY A 121 16.49 0.10 1.88
N VAL A 122 17.36 0.96 2.40
CA VAL A 122 18.52 1.52 1.68
C VAL A 122 19.78 0.96 2.33
N GLY A 123 20.80 0.65 1.52
CA GLY A 123 22.12 0.25 2.04
C GLY A 123 22.77 1.35 2.89
N THR A 124 23.73 0.98 3.72
CA THR A 124 24.43 1.93 4.62
C THR A 124 25.61 2.65 3.96
N THR A 125 25.98 2.28 2.74
CA THR A 125 27.10 2.86 2.00
C THR A 125 26.81 4.28 1.51
N ASP A 126 27.85 5.08 1.29
CA ASP A 126 27.70 6.44 0.73
C ASP A 126 27.07 6.44 -0.66
N ALA A 127 27.42 5.45 -1.48
CA ALA A 127 26.80 5.24 -2.79
C ALA A 127 25.28 5.02 -2.68
N ALA A 128 24.83 4.15 -1.76
CA ALA A 128 23.40 3.89 -1.54
C ALA A 128 22.66 5.13 -1.01
N ARG A 129 23.28 5.90 -0.11
CA ARG A 129 22.72 7.17 0.40
C ARG A 129 22.62 8.23 -0.72
N ALA A 130 23.63 8.33 -1.57
CA ALA A 130 23.61 9.24 -2.71
C ALA A 130 22.55 8.82 -3.75
N ALA A 131 22.42 7.52 -4.04
CA ALA A 131 21.38 6.99 -4.92
C ALA A 131 19.98 7.26 -4.38
N PHE A 132 19.77 7.12 -3.06
CA PHE A 132 18.52 7.50 -2.40
C PHE A 132 18.21 8.98 -2.58
N ALA A 133 19.17 9.88 -2.34
CA ALA A 133 18.97 11.32 -2.51
C ALA A 133 18.59 11.69 -3.95
N ARG A 134 19.25 11.10 -4.95
CA ARG A 134 18.92 11.29 -6.37
C ARG A 134 17.53 10.75 -6.73
N MET A 135 17.18 9.56 -6.23
CA MET A 135 15.86 8.97 -6.41
C MET A 135 14.76 9.86 -5.83
N VAL A 136 14.90 10.30 -4.58
CA VAL A 136 13.91 11.17 -3.92
C VAL A 136 13.77 12.50 -4.65
N ALA A 137 14.88 13.15 -5.03
CA ALA A 137 14.83 14.40 -5.79
C ALA A 137 14.06 14.22 -7.12
N ALA A 138 14.29 13.12 -7.83
CA ALA A 138 13.65 12.89 -9.12
C ALA A 138 12.20 12.39 -9.03
N ARG A 139 11.80 11.75 -7.93
CA ARG A 139 10.55 10.96 -7.86
C ARG A 139 9.57 11.36 -6.78
N SER A 140 10.03 12.04 -5.74
CA SER A 140 9.18 12.41 -4.61
C SER A 140 8.11 13.42 -5.04
N PRO A 141 6.84 13.23 -4.64
CA PRO A 141 5.79 14.23 -4.86
C PRO A 141 6.06 15.51 -4.07
N ILE A 142 6.81 15.40 -2.97
CA ILE A 142 7.23 16.48 -2.10
C ILE A 142 8.69 16.78 -2.37
N GLN A 143 9.02 18.04 -2.62
CA GLN A 143 10.37 18.48 -2.99
C GLN A 143 10.99 19.36 -1.89
N ARG A 144 12.33 19.44 -1.86
CA ARG A 144 13.00 20.38 -0.93
C ARG A 144 12.58 21.81 -1.25
N GLY A 145 12.42 22.64 -0.22
CA GLY A 145 11.95 24.02 -0.31
C GLY A 145 10.44 24.17 -0.52
N MET A 146 9.71 23.08 -0.76
CA MET A 146 8.27 23.10 -0.99
C MET A 146 7.54 23.70 0.23
N PRO A 147 6.66 24.69 0.03
CA PRO A 147 5.94 25.33 1.12
C PRO A 147 4.79 24.46 1.61
N LEU A 148 4.66 24.36 2.93
CA LEU A 148 3.64 23.59 3.64
C LEU A 148 3.04 24.42 4.78
N THR A 149 1.91 24.00 5.31
CA THR A 149 1.30 24.58 6.52
C THR A 149 1.13 23.49 7.58
N VAL A 150 1.79 23.63 8.73
CA VAL A 150 1.61 22.75 9.88
C VAL A 150 0.48 23.27 10.73
N HIS A 151 -0.43 22.39 11.16
CA HIS A 151 -1.57 22.73 12.01
C HIS A 151 -1.35 22.16 13.40
N THR A 152 -1.21 23.04 14.39
CA THR A 152 -1.02 22.69 15.81
C THR A 152 -2.19 23.24 16.63
N ARG A 153 -2.31 22.86 17.90
CA ARG A 153 -3.24 23.49 18.85
C ARG A 153 -3.02 24.99 19.03
N ALA A 154 -1.78 25.46 18.86
CA ALA A 154 -1.45 26.88 18.92
C ALA A 154 -1.85 27.64 17.63
N GLY A 155 -2.25 26.91 16.58
CA GLY A 155 -2.66 27.46 15.30
C GLY A 155 -1.89 26.88 14.12
N ALA A 156 -2.11 27.48 12.95
CA ALA A 156 -1.45 27.09 11.71
C ALA A 156 -0.18 27.92 11.48
N MET A 157 0.89 27.27 11.01
CA MET A 157 2.19 27.88 10.78
C MET A 157 2.74 27.45 9.42
N ALA A 158 3.25 28.41 8.64
CA ALA A 158 3.95 28.11 7.40
C ALA A 158 5.31 27.46 7.68
N THR A 159 5.66 26.45 6.89
CA THR A 159 6.97 25.78 6.95
C THR A 159 7.43 25.40 5.55
N ARG A 160 8.62 24.82 5.45
CA ARG A 160 9.17 24.28 4.22
C ARG A 160 9.84 22.94 4.48
N VAL A 161 9.93 22.13 3.43
CA VAL A 161 10.72 20.90 3.46
C VAL A 161 12.20 21.24 3.38
N THR A 162 13.00 20.79 4.34
CA THR A 162 14.45 21.06 4.38
C THR A 162 15.24 19.93 3.75
N ASP A 163 14.90 18.68 4.08
CA ASP A 163 15.59 17.49 3.58
C ASP A 163 14.69 16.26 3.66
N PHE A 164 15.22 15.10 3.28
CA PHE A 164 14.57 13.80 3.39
C PHE A 164 15.44 12.82 4.16
N ARG A 165 14.79 11.94 4.92
CA ARG A 165 15.47 10.89 5.68
C ARG A 165 14.73 9.56 5.55
N LEU A 166 15.45 8.48 5.74
CA LEU A 166 14.86 7.16 5.94
C LEU A 166 14.77 6.86 7.44
N THR A 167 13.58 6.55 7.93
CA THR A 167 13.33 6.09 9.30
C THR A 167 12.77 4.67 9.26
N GLY A 168 13.64 3.68 9.44
CA GLY A 168 13.33 2.28 9.17
C GLY A 168 13.09 2.06 7.68
N ARG A 169 11.84 1.82 7.29
CA ARG A 169 11.43 1.69 5.86
C ARG A 169 10.64 2.89 5.35
N ARG A 170 10.40 3.91 6.19
CA ARG A 170 9.62 5.09 5.85
C ARG A 170 10.51 6.19 5.32
N ILE A 171 10.07 6.84 4.26
CA ILE A 171 10.68 8.05 3.73
C ILE A 171 9.96 9.21 4.38
N VAL A 172 10.70 10.05 5.10
CA VAL A 172 10.16 11.22 5.77
C VAL A 172 10.76 12.50 5.21
N ALA A 173 9.93 13.51 5.02
CA ALA A 173 10.33 14.88 4.70
C ALA A 173 10.54 15.64 6.02
N LEU A 174 11.73 16.19 6.22
CA LEU A 174 12.05 17.02 7.37
C LEU A 174 11.53 18.43 7.15
N LEU A 175 10.94 19.04 8.18
CA LEU A 175 10.28 20.34 8.11
C LEU A 175 11.08 21.40 8.87
N ASP A 176 11.15 22.60 8.32
CA ASP A 176 11.66 23.80 9.00
C ASP A 176 10.59 24.37 9.94
N ALA A 177 10.31 23.62 11.01
CA ALA A 177 9.30 23.98 11.99
C ALA A 177 9.77 23.55 13.38
N PRO A 178 9.52 24.36 14.43
CA PRO A 178 9.71 23.90 15.80
C PRO A 178 8.90 22.62 16.06
N PRO A 179 9.41 21.72 16.91
CA PRO A 179 8.64 20.56 17.34
C PRO A 179 7.35 21.04 18.02
N PRO A 180 6.23 20.33 17.83
CA PRO A 180 4.98 20.65 18.51
C PRO A 180 5.13 20.43 20.01
N ASP A 181 4.18 20.95 20.79
CA ASP A 181 4.13 20.72 22.24
C ASP A 181 4.17 19.21 22.54
N SER A 182 4.80 18.83 23.65
CA SER A 182 4.91 17.47 24.18
C SER A 182 3.56 16.72 24.27
N THR A 183 2.46 17.46 24.37
CA THR A 183 1.10 16.90 24.38
C THR A 183 0.58 16.50 23.00
N GLU A 184 1.22 16.95 21.92
CA GLU A 184 0.89 16.66 20.52
C GLU A 184 1.89 15.69 19.90
N ARG A 185 1.55 14.39 19.93
CA ARG A 185 2.43 13.35 19.36
C ARG A 185 2.54 13.40 17.84
N ALA A 186 1.53 13.95 17.17
CA ALA A 186 1.49 14.12 15.72
C ALA A 186 0.60 15.31 15.35
N VAL A 187 0.95 16.01 14.28
CA VAL A 187 0.28 17.23 13.81
C VAL A 187 -0.06 17.14 12.32
N PRO A 188 -1.24 17.61 11.87
CA PRO A 188 -1.57 17.66 10.45
C PRO A 188 -0.67 18.65 9.71
N VAL A 189 -0.32 18.30 8.48
CA VAL A 189 0.42 19.16 7.55
C VAL A 189 -0.34 19.25 6.25
N GLU A 190 -0.64 20.47 5.82
CA GLU A 190 -1.32 20.74 4.56
C GLU A 190 -0.31 21.22 3.51
N TRP A 191 -0.33 20.58 2.35
CA TRP A 191 0.25 21.11 1.13
C TRP A 191 -0.85 21.78 0.29
N ARG A 192 -0.64 23.07 0.00
CA ARG A 192 -1.51 23.88 -0.86
C ARG A 192 -0.93 24.10 -2.26
N GLY A 193 0.24 23.52 -2.56
CA GLY A 193 0.96 23.74 -3.80
C GLY A 193 0.56 22.76 -4.90
N ALA A 194 0.74 23.24 -6.14
CA ALA A 194 0.27 22.68 -7.40
C ALA A 194 -1.27 22.71 -7.59
N PRO A 195 -1.80 23.56 -8.50
CA PRO A 195 -3.11 23.25 -9.07
C PRO A 195 -3.07 21.81 -9.60
N PRO A 196 -4.17 21.05 -9.51
CA PRO A 196 -4.21 19.70 -10.05
C PRO A 196 -3.64 19.76 -11.46
N LEU A 197 -2.64 18.90 -11.74
CA LEU A 197 -2.11 18.81 -13.09
C LEU A 197 -3.33 18.67 -14.01
N PRO A 198 -3.47 19.53 -15.03
CA PRO A 198 -4.57 19.39 -15.96
C PRO A 198 -4.53 17.94 -16.43
N LEU A 199 -5.69 17.26 -16.42
CA LEU A 199 -5.81 15.94 -17.02
C LEU A 199 -5.10 16.05 -18.37
N ARG A 200 -3.93 15.42 -18.49
CA ARG A 200 -3.36 15.22 -19.80
C ARG A 200 -4.46 14.43 -20.49
N SER A 201 -5.09 15.03 -21.50
CA SER A 201 -5.92 14.23 -22.39
C SER A 201 -4.90 13.27 -22.96
N THR A 202 -4.85 12.07 -22.39
CA THR A 202 -4.21 10.96 -23.05
C THR A 202 -4.96 10.92 -24.36
N LYS A 203 -4.30 11.37 -25.43
CA LYS A 203 -4.66 10.85 -26.74
C LYS A 203 -4.48 9.38 -26.49
N VAL A 204 -5.58 8.68 -26.21
CA VAL A 204 -5.64 7.24 -26.27
C VAL A 204 -5.07 6.99 -27.65
N GLY A 205 -3.79 6.61 -27.73
CA GLY A 205 -3.27 6.04 -28.94
C GLY A 205 -4.16 4.85 -29.11
N ALA A 206 -5.17 4.98 -29.97
CA ALA A 206 -6.19 3.97 -30.14
C ALA A 206 -5.44 2.78 -30.73
N CYS A 207 -4.92 1.92 -29.85
CA CYS A 207 -4.45 0.63 -30.28
C CYS A 207 -5.66 -0.03 -30.94
N ASP A 208 -5.42 -0.72 -32.04
CA ASP A 208 -6.47 -1.45 -32.73
C ASP A 208 -7.24 -2.31 -31.72
N ALA A 209 -8.56 -2.09 -31.61
CA ALA A 209 -9.41 -2.81 -30.67
C ALA A 209 -9.38 -4.34 -30.92
N GLY A 210 -8.95 -4.76 -32.13
CA GLY A 210 -8.89 -6.15 -32.55
C GLY A 210 -10.27 -6.71 -32.88
N ASP A 211 -10.33 -8.03 -33.03
CA ASP A 211 -11.59 -8.74 -33.27
C ASP A 211 -12.38 -8.85 -31.95
N SER A 212 -13.33 -7.94 -31.79
CA SER A 212 -14.18 -7.86 -30.59
C SER A 212 -15.00 -9.13 -30.36
N ILE A 213 -15.37 -9.86 -31.41
CA ILE A 213 -16.12 -11.12 -31.30
C ILE A 213 -15.20 -12.21 -30.77
N ALA A 214 -13.98 -12.33 -31.31
CA ALA A 214 -13.01 -13.30 -30.83
C ALA A 214 -12.59 -13.04 -29.37
N ILE A 215 -12.39 -11.77 -29.00
CA ILE A 215 -12.10 -11.34 -27.63
C ILE A 215 -13.26 -11.71 -26.69
N ALA A 216 -14.50 -11.38 -27.07
CA ALA A 216 -15.68 -11.71 -26.27
C ALA A 216 -15.86 -13.23 -26.09
N ALA A 217 -15.65 -14.01 -27.15
CA ALA A 217 -15.70 -15.47 -27.10
C ALA A 217 -14.61 -16.06 -26.19
N ALA A 218 -13.43 -15.44 -26.15
CA ALA A 218 -12.36 -15.84 -25.24
C ALA A 218 -12.71 -15.54 -23.76
N ILE A 219 -13.30 -14.37 -23.49
CA ILE A 219 -13.76 -13.97 -22.15
C ILE A 219 -14.88 -14.90 -21.67
N ALA A 220 -15.82 -15.26 -22.53
CA ALA A 220 -16.95 -16.14 -22.21
C ALA A 220 -16.55 -17.54 -21.70
N LYS A 221 -15.31 -17.99 -21.98
CA LYS A 221 -14.75 -19.24 -21.43
C LYS A 221 -14.51 -19.20 -19.92
N TYR A 222 -14.61 -18.02 -19.29
CA TYR A 222 -14.35 -17.79 -17.87
C TYR A 222 -15.60 -17.26 -17.16
N PRO A 223 -16.66 -18.07 -17.02
CA PRO A 223 -17.89 -17.63 -16.39
C PRO A 223 -17.69 -17.35 -14.90
N VAL A 224 -18.48 -16.42 -14.37
CA VAL A 224 -18.59 -16.19 -12.93
C VAL A 224 -19.09 -17.48 -12.26
N ALA A 225 -18.41 -17.90 -11.20
CA ALA A 225 -18.77 -19.09 -10.42
C ALA A 225 -19.13 -18.67 -8.98
N PRO A 226 -19.96 -19.44 -8.24
CA PRO A 226 -20.50 -19.03 -6.93
C PRO A 226 -19.46 -18.62 -5.87
N ARG A 227 -18.20 -19.06 -6.00
CA ARG A 227 -17.11 -18.74 -5.07
C ARG A 227 -15.95 -18.00 -5.73
N LYS A 228 -16.17 -17.45 -6.92
CA LYS A 228 -15.15 -16.72 -7.68
C LYS A 228 -15.71 -15.40 -8.18
N ALA A 229 -14.91 -14.35 -8.04
CA ALA A 229 -15.12 -13.12 -8.78
C ALA A 229 -14.29 -13.17 -10.06
N VAL A 230 -14.90 -12.74 -11.15
CA VAL A 230 -14.20 -12.47 -12.42
C VAL A 230 -14.31 -10.98 -12.66
N SER A 231 -13.17 -10.33 -12.87
CA SER A 231 -13.12 -8.94 -13.31
C SER A 231 -12.43 -8.88 -14.66
N VAL A 232 -12.91 -8.01 -15.55
CA VAL A 232 -12.46 -7.91 -16.94
C VAL A 232 -12.15 -6.45 -17.25
N LEU A 233 -11.02 -6.21 -17.90
CA LEU A 233 -10.68 -4.93 -18.50
C LEU A 233 -10.32 -5.09 -19.96
N HIS A 234 -10.79 -4.15 -20.77
CA HIS A 234 -10.33 -3.96 -22.15
C HIS A 234 -9.33 -2.82 -22.17
N GLY A 235 -8.24 -2.98 -22.91
CA GLY A 235 -7.16 -2.00 -22.98
C GLY A 235 -6.00 -2.45 -23.84
N CYS A 236 -5.03 -1.56 -24.04
CA CYS A 236 -3.83 -1.77 -24.82
C CYS A 236 -2.72 -2.31 -23.92
N PHE A 237 -2.43 -3.61 -23.96
CA PHE A 237 -1.39 -4.19 -23.10
C PHE A 237 -0.32 -4.88 -23.95
N GLY A 238 0.46 -4.11 -24.71
CA GLY A 238 1.33 -4.68 -25.75
C GLY A 238 0.51 -5.44 -26.79
N ASP A 239 0.69 -6.77 -26.89
CA ASP A 239 -0.03 -7.64 -27.82
C ASP A 239 -1.47 -7.98 -27.38
N PHE A 240 -1.85 -7.61 -26.15
CA PHE A 240 -3.13 -8.00 -25.57
C PHE A 240 -4.15 -6.85 -25.61
N ARG A 241 -5.44 -7.22 -25.69
CA ARG A 241 -6.61 -6.33 -25.83
C ARG A 241 -7.61 -6.46 -24.70
N ALA A 242 -7.51 -7.53 -23.91
CA ALA A 242 -8.24 -7.65 -22.66
C ALA A 242 -7.42 -8.41 -21.61
N MET A 243 -7.77 -8.17 -20.35
CA MET A 243 -7.27 -8.87 -19.18
C MET A 243 -8.43 -9.33 -18.32
N LEU A 244 -8.30 -10.51 -17.73
CA LEU A 244 -9.20 -11.03 -16.72
C LEU A 244 -8.41 -11.36 -15.45
N THR A 245 -8.97 -11.03 -14.28
CA THR A 245 -8.59 -11.68 -13.02
C THR A 245 -9.73 -12.58 -12.56
N ILE A 246 -9.36 -13.77 -12.09
CA ILE A 246 -10.28 -14.75 -11.52
C ILE A 246 -9.77 -15.04 -10.11
N ARG A 247 -10.49 -14.57 -9.11
CA ARG A 247 -10.11 -14.69 -7.70
C ARG A 247 -11.18 -15.41 -6.88
N PRO A 248 -10.81 -16.11 -5.80
CA PRO A 248 -11.80 -16.58 -4.84
C PRO A 248 -12.51 -15.40 -4.16
N LEU A 249 -13.78 -15.60 -3.78
CA LEU A 249 -14.51 -14.67 -2.92
C LEU A 249 -14.09 -14.83 -1.45
N ASP A 250 -13.84 -16.06 -1.02
CA ASP A 250 -13.34 -16.37 0.31
C ASP A 250 -11.82 -16.17 0.35
N ILE A 251 -11.37 -15.07 0.93
CA ILE A 251 -9.95 -14.70 0.98
C ILE A 251 -9.27 -15.40 2.15
N SER A 252 -8.28 -16.23 1.83
CA SER A 252 -7.40 -16.93 2.76
C SER A 252 -5.92 -16.63 2.45
N PRO A 253 -4.98 -16.97 3.36
CA PRO A 253 -3.54 -16.82 3.09
C PRO A 253 -3.04 -17.58 1.85
N ASP A 254 -3.69 -18.70 1.51
CA ASP A 254 -3.36 -19.55 0.37
C ASP A 254 -4.15 -19.18 -0.91
N SER A 255 -4.93 -18.11 -0.86
CA SER A 255 -5.72 -17.68 -2.01
C SER A 255 -4.82 -17.17 -3.13
N VAL A 256 -4.96 -17.80 -4.29
CA VAL A 256 -4.24 -17.43 -5.51
C VAL A 256 -5.24 -17.01 -6.58
N GLU A 257 -4.99 -15.86 -7.19
CA GLU A 257 -5.74 -15.44 -8.38
C GLU A 257 -5.15 -16.06 -9.66
N ARG A 258 -6.01 -16.20 -10.67
CA ARG A 258 -5.59 -16.52 -12.04
C ARG A 258 -5.76 -15.28 -12.90
N VAL A 259 -4.72 -14.93 -13.65
CA VAL A 259 -4.72 -13.81 -14.59
C VAL A 259 -4.69 -14.37 -16.01
N VAL A 260 -5.58 -13.87 -16.87
CA VAL A 260 -5.67 -14.26 -18.27
C VAL A 260 -5.57 -13.00 -19.13
N LEU A 261 -4.67 -13.03 -20.11
CA LEU A 261 -4.51 -12.00 -21.12
C LEU A 261 -5.08 -12.51 -22.44
N VAL A 262 -5.82 -11.67 -23.15
CA VAL A 262 -6.50 -12.00 -24.41
C VAL A 262 -5.94 -11.13 -25.52
N ARG A 263 -5.46 -11.73 -26.60
CA ARG A 263 -4.96 -11.03 -27.79
C ARG A 263 -6.11 -10.55 -28.67
N ALA A 264 -5.77 -9.73 -29.67
CA ALA A 264 -6.71 -9.22 -30.68
C ALA A 264 -7.45 -10.32 -31.46
N ASP A 265 -6.89 -11.53 -31.57
CA ASP A 265 -7.46 -12.69 -32.26
C ASP A 265 -8.23 -13.65 -31.33
N GLY A 266 -8.44 -13.26 -30.06
CA GLY A 266 -9.08 -14.10 -29.04
C GLY A 266 -8.19 -15.21 -28.47
N THR A 267 -6.93 -15.33 -28.87
CA THR A 267 -6.00 -16.27 -28.22
C THR A 267 -5.67 -15.79 -26.81
N THR A 268 -5.53 -16.73 -25.88
CA THR A 268 -5.30 -16.41 -24.46
C THR A 268 -3.92 -16.83 -23.98
N ARG A 269 -3.36 -16.07 -23.04
CA ARG A 269 -2.13 -16.41 -22.33
C ARG A 269 -2.29 -16.19 -20.82
N SER A 270 -1.63 -16.98 -19.99
CA SER A 270 -1.58 -16.73 -18.55
C SER A 270 -0.70 -15.51 -18.25
N GLY A 271 -1.22 -14.59 -17.45
CA GLY A 271 -0.50 -13.40 -16.98
C GLY A 271 -0.14 -13.47 -15.49
N LYS A 272 0.44 -12.39 -14.96
CA LYS A 272 0.71 -12.22 -13.52
C LYS A 272 0.50 -10.77 -13.08
N LEU A 273 -0.12 -10.57 -11.93
CA LEU A 273 -0.10 -9.28 -11.22
C LEU A 273 0.84 -9.39 -10.02
N ARG A 274 1.80 -8.49 -9.94
CA ARG A 274 2.83 -8.43 -8.89
C ARG A 274 2.64 -7.15 -8.09
N ASP A 275 1.72 -7.21 -7.16
CA ASP A 275 1.35 -6.08 -6.31
C ASP A 275 1.88 -6.24 -4.87
N LEU A 276 3.18 -6.54 -4.77
CA LEU A 276 3.88 -6.74 -3.50
C LEU A 276 3.17 -7.76 -2.58
N SER A 277 2.52 -7.26 -1.52
CA SER A 277 1.90 -8.04 -0.44
C SER A 277 0.44 -8.43 -0.70
N TYR A 278 -0.17 -7.97 -1.79
CA TYR A 278 -1.58 -8.22 -2.08
C TYR A 278 -1.72 -9.35 -3.11
N PRO A 279 -2.27 -10.52 -2.71
CA PRO A 279 -2.34 -11.68 -3.60
C PRO A 279 -3.51 -11.65 -4.59
N LEU A 280 -4.50 -10.78 -4.38
CA LEU A 280 -5.77 -10.79 -5.12
C LEU A 280 -6.14 -9.39 -5.62
N HIS A 281 -6.69 -9.31 -6.83
CA HIS A 281 -7.02 -8.05 -7.49
C HIS A 281 -8.40 -8.07 -8.14
N ASP A 282 -9.05 -6.92 -8.09
CA ASP A 282 -10.25 -6.59 -8.85
C ASP A 282 -9.91 -5.43 -9.78
N LEU A 283 -10.04 -5.68 -11.08
CA LEU A 283 -9.67 -4.76 -12.13
C LEU A 283 -10.70 -3.64 -12.25
N ARG A 284 -10.26 -2.38 -12.29
CA ARG A 284 -11.16 -1.20 -12.20
C ARG A 284 -11.14 -0.32 -13.43
N SER A 285 -9.97 0.02 -13.94
CA SER A 285 -9.85 0.86 -15.14
C SER A 285 -8.48 0.68 -15.82
N VAL A 286 -8.39 1.15 -17.06
CA VAL A 286 -7.16 1.21 -17.85
C VAL A 286 -6.87 2.65 -18.27
N LEU A 287 -5.61 2.95 -18.56
CA LEU A 287 -5.14 4.28 -18.92
C LEU A 287 -3.67 4.23 -19.32
N ASP A 288 -3.26 5.13 -20.20
CA ASP A 288 -1.88 5.28 -20.66
C ASP A 288 -1.24 6.50 -19.98
N ILE A 289 -0.58 6.32 -18.83
CA ILE A 289 -0.09 7.44 -18.00
C ILE A 289 1.04 8.18 -18.67
N ASP A 290 2.01 7.44 -19.22
CA ASP A 290 3.23 8.02 -19.78
C ASP A 290 3.15 8.23 -21.30
N GLY A 291 2.07 7.82 -21.95
CA GLY A 291 1.83 8.04 -23.37
C GLY A 291 2.62 7.09 -24.25
N ASP A 292 3.05 5.94 -23.72
CA ASP A 292 3.85 4.95 -24.46
C ASP A 292 2.99 4.00 -25.32
N GLY A 293 1.66 4.17 -25.29
CA GLY A 293 0.69 3.35 -26.00
C GLY A 293 0.34 2.04 -25.29
N VAL A 294 0.93 1.77 -24.13
CA VAL A 294 0.61 0.64 -23.25
C VAL A 294 -0.14 1.18 -22.03
N ASN A 295 -1.29 0.60 -21.74
CA ASN A 295 -2.08 0.97 -20.60
C ASN A 295 -1.53 0.37 -19.31
N GLU A 296 -1.37 1.22 -18.30
CA GLU A 296 -1.47 0.81 -16.91
C GLU A 296 -2.90 0.38 -16.55
N ILE A 297 -2.98 -0.48 -15.54
CA ILE A 297 -4.24 -0.92 -14.94
C ILE A 297 -4.38 -0.36 -13.53
N VAL A 298 -5.59 0.05 -13.19
CA VAL A 298 -5.98 0.37 -11.82
C VAL A 298 -6.67 -0.84 -11.23
N VAL A 299 -6.21 -1.25 -10.06
CA VAL A 299 -6.74 -2.39 -9.33
C VAL A 299 -7.13 -1.98 -7.93
N ARG A 300 -8.19 -2.62 -7.44
CA ARG A 300 -8.42 -2.75 -6.00
C ARG A 300 -7.79 -4.07 -5.57
N SER A 301 -6.78 -4.01 -4.73
CA SER A 301 -6.05 -5.18 -4.24
C SER A 301 -6.56 -5.58 -2.86
N PHE A 302 -6.61 -6.87 -2.57
CA PHE A 302 -7.19 -7.41 -1.34
C PHE A 302 -6.21 -8.28 -0.55
N ARG A 303 -6.40 -8.25 0.78
CA ARG A 303 -5.86 -9.19 1.77
C ARG A 303 -6.92 -9.37 2.87
N MET A 304 -6.82 -10.40 3.71
CA MET A 304 -7.84 -10.75 4.71
C MET A 304 -8.45 -9.59 5.52
N SER A 305 -7.67 -8.56 5.87
CA SER A 305 -8.11 -7.42 6.69
C SER A 305 -7.82 -6.06 6.06
N MET A 306 -7.43 -6.03 4.79
CA MET A 306 -7.02 -4.79 4.13
C MET A 306 -7.38 -4.81 2.66
N ASP A 307 -7.81 -3.67 2.15
CA ASP A 307 -7.81 -3.39 0.73
C ASP A 307 -7.00 -2.13 0.43
N THR A 308 -6.45 -2.09 -0.78
CA THR A 308 -5.71 -0.94 -1.26
C THR A 308 -6.05 -0.71 -2.73
N TRP A 309 -5.77 0.49 -3.19
CA TRP A 309 -5.80 0.81 -4.61
C TRP A 309 -4.38 0.84 -5.12
N ALA A 310 -4.13 0.30 -6.31
CA ALA A 310 -2.83 0.35 -6.95
C ALA A 310 -2.98 0.61 -8.44
N ALA A 311 -1.99 1.28 -9.03
CA ALA A 311 -1.76 1.27 -10.46
C ALA A 311 -0.65 0.25 -10.73
N LEU A 312 -0.89 -0.68 -11.65
CA LEU A 312 0.09 -1.65 -12.10
C LEU A 312 0.48 -1.38 -13.55
N ARG A 313 1.77 -1.49 -13.84
CA ARG A 313 2.35 -1.33 -15.18
C ARG A 313 2.84 -2.66 -15.70
N MET A 314 2.66 -2.89 -16.99
CA MET A 314 3.24 -4.02 -17.69
C MET A 314 4.78 -3.91 -17.71
N THR A 315 5.48 -4.84 -17.08
CA THR A 315 6.96 -4.84 -17.00
C THR A 315 7.63 -5.89 -17.85
N ASP A 316 6.89 -6.91 -18.26
CA ASP A 316 7.29 -7.85 -19.29
C ASP A 316 6.07 -8.16 -20.17
N SER A 317 6.23 -8.99 -21.20
CA SER A 317 5.14 -9.31 -22.13
C SER A 317 3.91 -9.99 -21.49
N ILE A 318 3.92 -10.35 -20.19
CA ILE A 318 2.81 -11.04 -19.51
C ILE A 318 2.61 -10.65 -18.04
N SER A 319 3.48 -9.84 -17.45
CA SER A 319 3.46 -9.48 -16.03
C SER A 319 3.22 -7.99 -15.85
N PHE A 320 2.46 -7.67 -14.82
CA PHE A 320 2.23 -6.32 -14.34
C PHE A 320 2.81 -6.18 -12.96
N THR A 321 3.55 -5.11 -12.69
CA THR A 321 4.10 -4.80 -11.37
C THR A 321 3.56 -3.47 -10.87
N ARG A 322 3.56 -3.31 -9.55
CA ARG A 322 3.16 -2.05 -8.92
C ARG A 322 3.96 -0.88 -9.48
N PHE A 323 3.24 0.09 -10.02
CA PHE A 323 3.75 1.34 -10.54
C PHE A 323 3.52 2.49 -9.56
N ALA A 324 2.33 2.51 -8.95
CA ALA A 324 1.99 3.42 -7.85
C ALA A 324 1.02 2.71 -6.90
N SER A 325 1.03 3.08 -5.61
CA SER A 325 0.00 2.64 -4.67
C SER A 325 -0.75 3.83 -4.11
N GLY A 326 -2.05 3.65 -3.95
CA GLY A 326 -2.96 4.61 -3.36
C GLY A 326 -3.19 4.32 -1.90
N PHE A 327 -4.38 4.72 -1.44
CA PHE A 327 -4.81 4.56 -0.05
C PHE A 327 -4.94 3.08 0.32
N THR A 328 -4.57 2.77 1.56
CA THR A 328 -4.87 1.49 2.21
C THR A 328 -6.01 1.72 3.20
N VAL A 329 -7.04 0.88 3.12
CA VAL A 329 -8.12 0.82 4.11
C VAL A 329 -7.92 -0.47 4.91
N GLU A 330 -7.81 -0.32 6.22
CA GLU A 330 -7.69 -1.43 7.16
C GLU A 330 -9.06 -1.67 7.83
N TYR A 331 -9.56 -2.90 7.76
CA TYR A 331 -10.77 -3.30 8.48
C TYR A 331 -10.34 -3.81 9.86
N ARG A 332 -10.84 -3.16 10.91
CA ARG A 332 -10.68 -3.60 12.30
C ARG A 332 -11.87 -4.44 12.74
#